data_AF-A0A9P5APR3-F1
#
_entry.id   AF-A0A9P5APR3-F1
#
_cell.length_a   1.000
_cell.length_b   1.000
_cell.length_c   1.000
_cell.angle_alpha   90.00
_cell.angle_beta   90.00
_cell.angle_gamma   90.00
#
_symmetry.space_group_name_H-M   'P 1'
#
loop_
_entity.id
_entity.type
_entity.pdbx_description
1 polymer ?
#
loop_
_entity_poly.entity_id
_entity_poly.type
_entity_poly.pdbx_seq_one_letter_code
_entity_poly.pdbx_strand_id
1 'polypeptide(L)'
;MQTFNFLFIALASAVAAATSSTGCPPFPDSMTPFSSGFKEPKPPAIKPEYQAHFVQHKWNGELSHITAGFIQNSPAKKFVRADEAFDGVLASSTFDYSNVTKAGLVENIMTTYDPKKAKPSIWRGYVNSNYPILDKNVLIDSGAVFEGFVKRDFTPTPVAAWSIMYQNAVPVTVFVNECGVIVGYDYFAPELRTRVIMEFFNIQAK
;
A
#
# COMPACT_ATOMS: atom_id res chain seq x y z
N MET A 1 11.57 24.92 61.80
CA MET A 1 12.70 24.19 61.19
C MET A 1 12.19 23.57 59.89
N GLN A 2 12.44 24.21 58.75
CA GLN A 2 12.08 23.71 57.42
C GLN A 2 13.37 23.26 56.73
N THR A 3 13.46 21.96 56.44
CA THR A 3 14.56 21.36 55.69
C THR A 3 14.26 21.47 54.19
N PHE A 4 15.08 22.22 53.46
CA PHE A 4 15.08 22.25 52.00
C PHE A 4 15.84 21.02 51.48
N ASN A 5 15.12 20.02 50.96
CA ASN A 5 15.70 18.94 50.16
C ASN A 5 15.80 19.41 48.70
N PHE A 6 17.02 19.65 48.22
CA PHE A 6 17.27 19.83 46.78
C PHE A 6 17.37 18.45 46.12
N LEU A 7 16.33 18.09 45.35
CA LEU A 7 16.33 16.90 44.51
C LEU A 7 16.96 17.27 43.15
N PHE A 8 18.18 16.78 42.90
CA PHE A 8 18.80 16.83 41.57
C PHE A 8 18.14 15.78 40.67
N ILE A 9 17.28 16.21 39.74
CA ILE A 9 16.76 15.35 38.68
C ILE A 9 17.77 15.36 37.53
N ALA A 10 18.49 14.26 37.37
CA ALA A 10 19.36 14.04 36.21
C ALA A 10 18.50 13.95 34.94
N LEU A 11 18.69 14.87 33.99
CA LEU A 11 18.18 14.70 32.63
C LEU A 11 18.94 13.54 31.98
N ALA A 12 18.30 12.38 31.90
CA ALA A 12 18.73 11.33 30.98
C ALA A 12 18.35 11.77 29.56
N SER A 13 19.33 12.30 28.81
CA SER A 13 19.22 12.47 27.37
C SER A 13 19.12 11.09 26.74
N ALA A 14 17.90 10.68 26.41
CA ALA A 14 17.66 9.53 25.55
C ALA A 14 18.27 9.83 24.18
N VAL A 15 19.46 9.30 23.93
CA VAL A 15 20.01 9.22 22.58
C VAL A 15 19.10 8.25 21.83
N ALA A 16 18.19 8.78 21.02
CA ALA A 16 17.40 7.97 20.12
C ALA A 16 18.39 7.17 19.27
N ALA A 17 18.42 5.85 19.45
CA ALA A 17 19.12 4.96 18.56
C ALA A 17 18.48 5.13 17.18
N ALA A 18 19.16 5.85 16.30
CA ALA A 18 18.88 5.81 14.88
C ALA A 18 19.03 4.34 14.48
N THR A 19 17.90 3.68 14.23
CA THR A 19 17.89 2.35 13.63
C THR A 19 18.64 2.46 12.31
N SER A 20 19.82 1.83 12.29
CA SER A 20 20.72 1.80 11.18
C SER A 20 20.02 1.26 9.94
N SER A 21 19.88 2.16 8.98
CA SER A 21 19.84 1.96 7.53
C SER A 21 19.24 0.64 7.05
N THR A 22 18.03 0.70 6.52
CA THR A 22 17.72 0.00 5.28
C THR A 22 18.94 0.13 4.35
N GLY A 23 19.46 -0.97 3.81
CA GLY A 23 20.69 -0.98 2.99
C GLY A 23 20.57 -0.23 1.65
N CYS A 24 19.61 0.66 1.52
CA CYS A 24 19.27 1.43 0.35
C CYS A 24 19.67 2.89 0.59
N PRO A 25 20.19 3.58 -0.43
CA PRO A 25 20.50 5.00 -0.30
C PRO A 25 19.21 5.79 -0.01
N PRO A 26 19.26 6.84 0.81
CA PRO A 26 18.12 7.72 1.00
C PRO A 26 17.73 8.39 -0.32
N PHE A 27 16.50 8.91 -0.40
CA PHE A 27 16.12 9.74 -1.53
C PHE A 27 17.04 10.97 -1.65
N PRO A 28 17.43 11.37 -2.87
CA PRO A 28 18.28 12.52 -3.07
C PRO A 28 17.57 13.82 -2.67
N ASP A 29 18.32 14.77 -2.11
CA ASP A 29 17.80 16.08 -1.69
C ASP A 29 17.11 16.84 -2.84
N SER A 30 17.50 16.59 -4.09
CA SER A 30 16.88 17.17 -5.29
C SER A 30 15.41 16.76 -5.48
N MET A 31 14.92 15.75 -4.78
CA MET A 31 13.51 15.36 -4.79
C MET A 31 12.67 16.11 -3.75
N THR A 32 13.28 16.91 -2.88
CA THR A 32 12.56 17.63 -1.82
C THR A 32 11.66 18.71 -2.43
N PRO A 33 10.33 18.62 -2.30
CA PRO A 33 9.42 19.65 -2.78
C PRO A 33 9.75 21.00 -2.13
N PHE A 34 9.67 22.07 -2.90
CA PHE A 34 10.02 23.45 -2.49
C PHE A 34 11.49 23.72 -2.15
N SER A 35 12.40 22.80 -2.46
CA SER A 35 13.83 23.12 -2.48
C SER A 35 14.20 23.87 -3.77
N SER A 36 15.15 24.80 -3.70
CA SER A 36 15.67 25.50 -4.90
C SER A 36 16.40 24.58 -5.87
N GLY A 37 16.85 23.41 -5.39
CA GLY A 37 17.47 22.35 -6.18
C GLY A 37 16.51 21.29 -6.69
N PHE A 38 15.19 21.50 -6.55
CA PHE A 38 14.19 20.50 -6.93
C PHE A 38 14.29 20.13 -8.41
N LYS A 39 14.28 18.83 -8.67
CA LYS A 39 14.17 18.23 -10.00
C LYS A 39 13.20 17.08 -9.89
N GLU A 40 12.16 17.10 -10.71
CA GLU A 40 11.21 15.99 -10.76
C GLU A 40 11.98 14.69 -11.08
N PRO A 41 11.93 13.70 -10.17
CA PRO A 41 12.61 12.43 -10.39
C PRO A 41 11.92 11.66 -11.51
N LYS A 42 12.71 10.89 -12.26
CA LYS A 42 12.12 9.89 -13.18
C LYS A 42 11.43 8.80 -12.37
N PRO A 43 10.29 8.25 -12.84
CA PRO A 43 9.65 7.10 -12.22
C PRO A 43 10.64 5.93 -12.04
N PRO A 44 10.72 5.34 -10.84
CA PRO A 44 11.61 4.22 -10.59
C PRO A 44 10.97 2.91 -11.06
N ALA A 45 11.81 1.91 -11.35
CA ALA A 45 11.36 0.53 -11.30
C ALA A 45 11.10 0.13 -9.85
N ILE A 46 10.10 -0.70 -9.62
CA ILE A 46 9.72 -1.20 -8.29
C ILE A 46 10.10 -2.67 -8.12
N LYS A 47 10.03 -3.16 -6.88
CA LYS A 47 10.09 -4.60 -6.54
C LYS A 47 8.67 -5.19 -6.61
N PRO A 48 8.32 -5.88 -7.70
CA PRO A 48 6.94 -6.22 -7.99
C PRO A 48 6.48 -7.49 -7.27
N GLU A 49 7.39 -8.38 -6.90
CA GLU A 49 7.05 -9.62 -6.21
C GLU A 49 7.05 -9.34 -4.71
N TYR A 50 5.87 -9.33 -4.09
CA TYR A 50 5.78 -9.06 -2.66
C TYR A 50 4.68 -9.83 -1.96
N GLN A 51 4.90 -9.98 -0.65
CA GLN A 51 3.92 -10.42 0.32
C GLN A 51 3.90 -9.42 1.46
N ALA A 52 2.73 -9.07 1.97
CA ALA A 52 2.60 -8.12 3.07
C ALA A 52 1.33 -8.38 3.88
N HIS A 53 1.33 -7.95 5.13
CA HIS A 53 0.08 -7.67 5.82
C HIS A 53 -0.42 -6.29 5.41
N PHE A 54 -1.73 -6.08 5.45
CA PHE A 54 -2.31 -4.81 5.06
C PHE A 54 -3.45 -4.36 5.97
N VAL A 55 -3.69 -3.05 5.96
CA VAL A 55 -4.96 -2.44 6.36
C VAL A 55 -5.50 -1.64 5.18
N GLN A 56 -6.75 -1.87 4.81
CA GLN A 56 -7.46 -1.13 3.79
C GLN A 56 -8.62 -0.37 4.42
N HIS A 57 -8.80 0.90 4.08
CA HIS A 57 -10.04 1.61 4.37
C HIS A 57 -10.68 2.06 3.07
N LYS A 58 -11.93 1.68 2.88
CA LYS A 58 -12.79 2.06 1.76
C LYS A 58 -13.96 2.89 2.29
N TRP A 59 -14.16 4.10 1.76
CA TRP A 59 -15.28 4.95 2.19
C TRP A 59 -15.84 5.88 1.12
N ASN A 60 -17.12 6.23 1.30
CA ASN A 60 -17.83 7.30 0.62
C ASN A 60 -18.94 7.83 1.55
N GLY A 61 -19.93 8.56 1.03
CA GLY A 61 -21.03 9.11 1.85
C GLY A 61 -21.93 8.07 2.53
N GLU A 62 -21.87 6.80 2.11
CA GLU A 62 -22.78 5.72 2.55
C GLU A 62 -22.03 4.49 3.09
N LEU A 63 -20.71 4.43 2.89
CA LEU A 63 -19.87 3.29 3.22
C LEU A 63 -18.66 3.73 4.04
N SER A 64 -18.34 2.96 5.08
CA SER A 64 -17.03 2.97 5.74
C SER A 64 -16.66 1.52 6.08
N HIS A 65 -15.60 1.02 5.46
CA HIS A 65 -15.24 -0.39 5.47
C HIS A 65 -13.73 -0.53 5.66
N ILE A 66 -13.31 -0.94 6.87
CA ILE A 66 -11.91 -1.14 7.22
C ILE A 66 -11.63 -2.64 7.26
N THR A 67 -10.77 -3.14 6.38
CA THR A 67 -10.32 -4.53 6.39
C THR A 67 -8.86 -4.63 6.75
N ALA A 68 -8.49 -5.75 7.37
CA ALA A 68 -7.09 -6.10 7.60
C ALA A 68 -6.84 -7.49 7.05
N GLY A 69 -5.62 -7.74 6.58
CA GLY A 69 -5.37 -8.96 5.84
C GLY A 69 -3.92 -9.22 5.46
N PHE A 70 -3.78 -10.17 4.54
CA PHE A 70 -2.53 -10.55 3.90
C PHE A 70 -2.69 -10.49 2.38
N ILE A 71 -1.70 -9.92 1.70
CA ILE A 71 -1.68 -9.80 0.25
C ILE A 71 -0.42 -10.46 -0.32
N GLN A 72 -0.58 -11.14 -1.46
CA GLN A 72 0.51 -11.59 -2.31
C GLN A 72 0.32 -11.00 -3.71
N ASN A 73 1.30 -10.24 -4.18
CA ASN A 73 1.36 -9.75 -5.56
C ASN A 73 2.46 -10.50 -6.29
N SER A 74 2.11 -11.17 -7.40
CA SER A 74 3.05 -11.91 -8.22
C SER A 74 2.81 -11.65 -9.71
N PRO A 75 3.33 -10.53 -10.25
CA PRO A 75 3.23 -10.21 -11.67
C PRO A 75 3.85 -11.25 -12.59
N ALA A 76 4.93 -11.92 -12.16
CA ALA A 76 5.51 -13.02 -12.94
C ALA A 76 4.52 -14.19 -13.16
N LYS A 77 3.59 -14.38 -12.21
CA LYS A 77 2.51 -15.38 -12.28
C LYS A 77 1.19 -14.79 -12.75
N LYS A 78 1.15 -13.49 -13.07
CA LYS A 78 -0.08 -12.73 -13.36
C LYS A 78 -1.15 -12.95 -12.27
N PHE A 79 -0.75 -12.89 -11.01
CA PHE A 79 -1.57 -13.32 -9.90
C PHE A 79 -1.54 -12.35 -8.73
N VAL A 80 -2.71 -12.11 -8.15
CA VAL A 80 -2.83 -11.45 -6.85
C VAL A 80 -3.72 -12.29 -5.95
N ARG A 81 -3.32 -12.47 -4.69
CA ARG A 81 -4.18 -13.03 -3.64
C ARG A 81 -4.34 -12.02 -2.53
N ALA A 82 -5.57 -11.88 -2.03
CA ALA A 82 -5.88 -11.09 -0.85
C ALA A 82 -6.72 -11.94 0.10
N ASP A 83 -6.19 -12.17 1.29
CA ASP A 83 -6.91 -12.77 2.41
C ASP A 83 -7.26 -11.65 3.38
N GLU A 84 -8.54 -11.47 3.69
CA GLU A 84 -9.01 -10.33 4.47
C GLU A 84 -10.01 -10.73 5.56
N ALA A 85 -10.05 -9.92 6.61
CA ALA A 85 -11.02 -10.00 7.69
C ALA A 85 -11.81 -8.70 7.77
N PHE A 86 -13.14 -8.82 7.86
CA PHE A 86 -14.07 -7.71 8.07
C PHE A 86 -15.26 -8.19 8.90
N ASP A 87 -15.62 -7.45 9.96
CA ASP A 87 -16.82 -7.70 10.77
C ASP A 87 -16.99 -9.17 11.22
N GLY A 88 -15.88 -9.80 11.65
CA GLY A 88 -15.86 -11.20 12.08
C GLY A 88 -15.98 -12.25 10.97
N VAL A 89 -16.00 -11.82 9.70
CA VAL A 89 -16.00 -12.67 8.50
C VAL A 89 -14.62 -12.67 7.87
N LEU A 90 -14.18 -13.85 7.40
CA LEU A 90 -12.95 -13.97 6.62
C LEU A 90 -13.28 -14.17 5.14
N ALA A 91 -12.49 -13.58 4.25
CA ALA A 91 -12.55 -13.84 2.82
C ALA A 91 -11.15 -14.09 2.25
N SER A 92 -11.08 -14.93 1.23
CA SER A 92 -9.87 -15.14 0.43
C SER A 92 -10.26 -14.95 -1.03
N SER A 93 -9.66 -13.96 -1.68
CA SER A 93 -9.82 -13.66 -3.10
C SER A 93 -8.55 -14.00 -3.86
N THR A 94 -8.71 -14.64 -5.01
CA THR A 94 -7.63 -14.96 -5.94
C THR A 94 -7.94 -14.36 -7.29
N PHE A 95 -7.09 -13.45 -7.75
CA PHE A 95 -7.22 -12.70 -8.98
C PHE A 95 -6.25 -13.23 -10.03
N ASP A 96 -6.79 -13.72 -11.15
CA ASP A 96 -6.00 -14.23 -12.27
C ASP A 96 -5.93 -13.19 -13.41
N TYR A 97 -4.84 -12.43 -13.44
CA TYR A 97 -4.53 -11.44 -14.46
C TYR A 97 -4.06 -12.06 -15.78
N SER A 98 -3.97 -13.40 -15.88
CA SER A 98 -3.84 -14.07 -17.17
C SER A 98 -5.20 -14.26 -17.86
N ASN A 99 -6.30 -14.19 -17.08
CA ASN A 99 -7.68 -14.34 -17.55
C ASN A 99 -8.45 -13.02 -17.37
N VAL A 100 -8.33 -12.13 -18.36
CA VAL A 100 -8.90 -10.78 -18.34
C VAL A 100 -9.87 -10.62 -19.52
N THR A 101 -11.04 -10.05 -19.25
CA THR A 101 -12.01 -9.72 -20.30
C THR A 101 -11.51 -8.59 -21.20
N LYS A 102 -12.16 -8.39 -22.36
CA LYS A 102 -11.86 -7.23 -23.23
C LYS A 102 -12.05 -5.87 -22.54
N ALA A 103 -12.89 -5.82 -21.50
CA ALA A 103 -13.15 -4.61 -20.72
C ALA A 103 -12.15 -4.42 -19.56
N GLY A 104 -11.13 -5.27 -19.43
CA GLY A 104 -10.13 -5.15 -18.35
C GLY A 104 -10.55 -5.79 -17.02
N LEU A 105 -11.74 -6.42 -16.95
CA LEU A 105 -12.19 -7.13 -15.75
C LEU A 105 -11.41 -8.43 -15.57
N VAL A 106 -10.94 -8.67 -14.36
CA VAL A 106 -10.05 -9.76 -13.97
C VAL A 106 -10.87 -10.89 -13.36
N GLU A 107 -10.57 -12.14 -13.71
CA GLU A 107 -11.18 -13.28 -13.03
C GLU A 107 -10.83 -13.27 -11.54
N ASN A 108 -11.85 -13.42 -10.69
CA ASN A 108 -11.72 -13.58 -9.26
C ASN A 108 -12.47 -14.82 -8.79
N ILE A 109 -11.81 -15.65 -7.98
CA ILE A 109 -12.46 -16.66 -7.15
C ILE A 109 -12.36 -16.18 -5.70
N MET A 110 -13.52 -15.90 -5.09
CA MET A 110 -13.65 -15.45 -3.72
C MET A 110 -14.29 -16.55 -2.86
N THR A 111 -13.62 -16.92 -1.78
CA THR A 111 -14.15 -17.83 -0.76
C THR A 111 -14.38 -17.06 0.53
N THR A 112 -15.62 -17.06 1.02
CA THR A 112 -16.02 -16.37 2.26
C THR A 112 -16.34 -17.39 3.35
N TYR A 113 -15.76 -17.19 4.53
CA TYR A 113 -15.94 -17.98 5.74
C TYR A 113 -16.76 -17.17 6.73
N ASP A 114 -18.06 -17.44 6.76
CA ASP A 114 -19.01 -16.84 7.70
C ASP A 114 -19.21 -17.80 8.88
N PRO A 115 -18.93 -17.38 10.14
CA PRO A 115 -19.08 -18.25 11.31
C PRO A 115 -20.51 -18.75 11.54
N LYS A 116 -21.52 -18.11 10.93
CA LYS A 116 -22.93 -18.54 11.00
C LYS A 116 -23.26 -19.65 10.00
N LYS A 117 -22.34 -20.01 9.10
CA LYS A 117 -22.53 -21.03 8.07
C LYS A 117 -21.62 -22.23 8.32
N ALA A 118 -22.17 -23.43 8.14
CA ALA A 118 -21.40 -24.68 8.29
C ALA A 118 -20.36 -24.91 7.17
N LYS A 119 -20.47 -24.20 6.04
CA LYS A 119 -19.57 -24.33 4.89
C LYS A 119 -19.24 -22.94 4.34
N PRO A 120 -18.03 -22.74 3.78
CA PRO A 120 -17.69 -21.50 3.11
C PRO A 120 -18.55 -21.29 1.86
N SER A 121 -18.80 -20.03 1.52
CA SER A 121 -19.44 -19.63 0.26
C SER A 121 -18.36 -19.36 -0.78
N ILE A 122 -18.52 -19.88 -2.00
CA ILE A 122 -17.57 -19.67 -3.09
C ILE A 122 -18.28 -18.91 -4.21
N TRP A 123 -17.68 -17.81 -4.65
CA TRP A 123 -18.11 -17.03 -5.79
C TRP A 123 -16.97 -16.97 -6.83
N ARG A 124 -17.33 -17.04 -8.11
CA ARG A 124 -16.40 -16.88 -9.23
C ARG A 124 -17.01 -15.95 -10.28
N GLY A 125 -16.23 -15.00 -10.77
CA GLY A 125 -16.65 -14.08 -11.81
C GLY A 125 -15.54 -13.11 -12.21
N TYR A 126 -15.89 -12.11 -13.00
CA TYR A 126 -14.95 -11.08 -13.46
C TYR A 126 -15.25 -9.74 -12.77
N VAL A 127 -14.22 -9.08 -12.23
CA VAL A 127 -14.35 -7.83 -11.46
C VAL A 127 -13.32 -6.79 -11.88
N ASN A 128 -13.63 -5.51 -11.62
CA ASN A 128 -12.59 -4.51 -11.53
C ASN A 128 -11.90 -4.66 -10.17
N SER A 129 -10.66 -5.13 -10.17
CA SER A 129 -9.99 -5.55 -8.93
C SER A 129 -9.65 -4.36 -8.04
N ASN A 130 -9.96 -4.47 -6.75
CA ASN A 130 -9.48 -3.54 -5.71
C ASN A 130 -7.99 -3.75 -5.36
N TYR A 131 -7.37 -4.76 -5.96
CA TYR A 131 -5.98 -5.16 -5.75
C TYR A 131 -5.26 -5.19 -7.10
N PRO A 132 -4.82 -4.01 -7.62
CA PRO A 132 -4.15 -3.91 -8.91
C PRO A 132 -2.89 -4.77 -8.95
N ILE A 133 -2.61 -5.35 -10.11
CA ILE A 133 -1.30 -5.97 -10.35
C ILE A 133 -0.30 -4.87 -10.71
N LEU A 134 0.76 -4.76 -9.92
CA LEU A 134 1.80 -3.74 -10.07
C LEU A 134 3.10 -4.42 -10.50
N ASP A 135 3.39 -4.38 -11.80
CA ASP A 135 4.62 -4.95 -12.36
C ASP A 135 5.85 -4.04 -12.13
N LYS A 136 7.03 -4.55 -12.49
CA LYS A 136 8.32 -3.88 -12.23
C LYS A 136 8.37 -2.45 -12.78
N ASN A 137 7.77 -2.21 -13.94
CA ASN A 137 7.89 -0.97 -14.69
C ASN A 137 6.59 -0.17 -14.67
N VAL A 138 5.59 -0.55 -13.89
CA VAL A 138 4.26 0.09 -13.90
C VAL A 138 4.32 1.60 -13.77
N LEU A 139 5.23 2.14 -12.95
CA LEU A 139 5.41 3.58 -12.78
C LEU A 139 6.08 4.24 -13.99
N ILE A 140 7.01 3.53 -14.65
CA ILE A 140 7.69 3.99 -15.86
C ILE A 140 6.71 3.98 -17.04
N ASP A 141 6.06 2.84 -17.26
CA ASP A 141 5.19 2.60 -18.42
C ASP A 141 3.91 3.44 -18.36
N SER A 142 3.44 3.77 -17.15
CA SER A 142 2.29 4.67 -16.95
C SER A 142 2.67 6.16 -16.97
N GLY A 143 3.96 6.50 -17.11
CA GLY A 143 4.43 7.89 -17.03
C GLY A 143 4.10 8.55 -15.69
N ALA A 144 4.41 7.85 -14.59
CA ALA A 144 4.02 8.30 -13.25
C ALA A 144 4.52 9.71 -12.92
N VAL A 145 3.71 10.47 -12.20
CA VAL A 145 4.06 11.81 -11.72
C VAL A 145 4.45 11.74 -10.26
N PHE A 146 5.57 12.36 -9.90
CA PHE A 146 6.01 12.43 -8.51
C PHE A 146 5.18 13.47 -7.74
N GLU A 147 4.48 13.03 -6.69
CA GLU A 147 3.63 13.89 -5.86
C GLU A 147 4.36 14.52 -4.67
N GLY A 148 5.57 14.03 -4.36
CA GLY A 148 6.33 14.43 -3.17
C GLY A 148 6.54 13.29 -2.18
N PHE A 149 7.08 13.64 -1.02
CA PHE A 149 7.25 12.72 0.09
C PHE A 149 6.05 12.77 1.04
N VAL A 150 5.59 11.60 1.47
CA VAL A 150 4.48 11.47 2.41
C VAL A 150 4.85 10.56 3.57
N LYS A 151 4.21 10.79 4.72
CA LYS A 151 4.25 9.89 5.86
C LYS A 151 3.14 8.86 5.73
N ARG A 152 3.43 7.59 6.05
CA ARG A 152 2.44 6.49 6.17
C ARG A 152 2.45 5.96 7.60
N ASP A 153 1.33 5.44 8.07
CA ASP A 153 1.15 5.06 9.48
C ASP A 153 2.07 3.89 9.87
N PHE A 154 2.21 2.90 8.98
CA PHE A 154 3.06 1.72 9.24
C PHE A 154 4.49 1.83 8.68
N THR A 155 4.88 2.98 8.11
CA THR A 155 6.23 3.19 7.57
C THR A 155 7.00 4.25 8.37
N PRO A 156 8.16 3.93 8.98
CA PRO A 156 8.87 4.85 9.87
C PRO A 156 9.46 6.06 9.15
N THR A 157 9.89 5.90 7.90
CA THR A 157 10.47 6.95 7.06
C THR A 157 9.44 7.50 6.07
N PRO A 158 9.59 8.76 5.60
CA PRO A 158 8.82 9.25 4.47
C PRO A 158 9.05 8.40 3.21
N VAL A 159 8.01 8.27 2.40
CA VAL A 159 8.03 7.52 1.13
C VAL A 159 7.68 8.41 -0.04
N ALA A 160 8.14 8.06 -1.24
CA ALA A 160 7.82 8.76 -2.46
C ALA A 160 6.41 8.35 -2.95
N ALA A 161 5.55 9.34 -3.20
CA ALA A 161 4.22 9.15 -3.78
C ALA A 161 4.26 9.33 -5.30
N TRP A 162 3.64 8.41 -6.03
CA TRP A 162 3.63 8.37 -7.50
C TRP A 162 2.23 8.20 -8.04
N SER A 163 1.73 9.19 -8.77
CA SER A 163 0.41 9.16 -9.42
C SER A 163 0.46 8.45 -10.77
N ILE A 164 -0.45 7.50 -11.01
CA ILE A 164 -0.67 6.84 -12.31
C ILE A 164 -2.16 6.78 -12.66
N MET A 165 -2.46 6.65 -13.96
CA MET A 165 -3.78 6.27 -14.45
C MET A 165 -3.81 4.76 -14.71
N TYR A 166 -4.17 3.97 -13.71
CA TYR A 166 -4.24 2.52 -13.83
C TYR A 166 -5.33 2.12 -14.84
N GLN A 167 -4.97 1.25 -15.79
CA GLN A 167 -5.79 0.90 -16.95
C GLN A 167 -6.32 2.12 -17.73
N ASN A 168 -5.61 3.25 -17.68
CA ASN A 168 -6.00 4.54 -18.26
C ASN A 168 -7.34 5.10 -17.74
N ALA A 169 -7.85 4.61 -16.61
CA ALA A 169 -9.20 4.94 -16.13
C ALA A 169 -9.26 5.26 -14.63
N VAL A 170 -8.46 4.59 -13.80
CA VAL A 170 -8.52 4.73 -12.35
C VAL A 170 -7.29 5.48 -11.84
N PRO A 171 -7.44 6.65 -11.20
CA PRO A 171 -6.31 7.34 -10.59
C PRO A 171 -5.83 6.55 -9.36
N VAL A 172 -4.56 6.17 -9.38
CA VAL A 172 -3.88 5.43 -8.31
C VAL A 172 -2.62 6.18 -7.89
N THR A 173 -2.45 6.39 -6.60
CA THR A 173 -1.18 6.83 -6.02
C THR A 173 -0.46 5.62 -5.42
N VAL A 174 0.71 5.29 -5.93
CA VAL A 174 1.57 4.21 -5.42
C VAL A 174 2.62 4.81 -4.50
N PHE A 175 2.79 4.24 -3.30
CA PHE A 175 3.78 4.69 -2.33
C PHE A 175 4.99 3.76 -2.33
N VAL A 176 6.17 4.31 -2.58
CA VAL A 176 7.40 3.55 -2.75
C VAL A 176 8.48 4.07 -1.81
N ASN A 177 9.12 3.20 -1.06
CA ASN A 177 10.25 3.57 -0.21
C ASN A 177 11.57 3.67 -1.00
N GLU A 178 12.64 4.08 -0.33
CA GLU A 178 13.96 4.29 -0.93
C GLU A 178 14.59 3.01 -1.52
N CYS A 179 14.08 1.83 -1.13
CA CYS A 179 14.47 0.53 -1.67
C CYS A 179 13.67 0.09 -2.90
N GLY A 180 12.77 0.93 -3.43
CA GLY A 180 11.86 0.55 -4.51
C GLY A 180 10.76 -0.42 -4.07
N VAL A 181 10.49 -0.55 -2.77
CA VAL A 181 9.43 -1.42 -2.23
C VAL A 181 8.12 -0.63 -2.16
N ILE A 182 7.04 -1.21 -2.68
CA ILE A 182 5.70 -0.66 -2.49
C ILE A 182 5.29 -0.83 -1.02
N VAL A 183 4.93 0.27 -0.37
CA VAL A 183 4.43 0.28 1.03
C VAL A 183 2.93 0.47 1.13
N GLY A 184 2.25 0.59 0.00
CA GLY A 184 0.82 0.78 -0.10
C GLY A 184 0.43 1.48 -1.40
N TYR A 185 -0.86 1.65 -1.58
CA TYR A 185 -1.40 2.46 -2.67
C TYR A 185 -2.76 3.01 -2.27
N ASP A 186 -3.13 4.14 -2.85
CA ASP A 186 -4.46 4.72 -2.70
C ASP A 186 -5.10 4.84 -4.07
N TYR A 187 -6.42 4.74 -4.15
CA TYR A 187 -7.12 5.03 -5.39
C TYR A 187 -8.50 5.63 -5.14
N PHE A 188 -9.02 6.29 -6.15
CA PHE A 188 -10.39 6.77 -6.18
C PHE A 188 -11.14 6.00 -7.27
N ALA A 189 -12.16 5.22 -6.87
CA ALA A 189 -13.05 4.53 -7.78
C ALA A 189 -14.11 5.53 -8.30
N PRO A 190 -13.99 6.05 -9.53
CA PRO A 190 -14.78 7.22 -9.94
C PRO A 190 -16.27 6.93 -10.04
N GLU A 191 -16.62 5.73 -10.53
CA GLU A 191 -18.00 5.28 -10.70
C GLU A 191 -18.76 5.19 -9.37
N LEU A 192 -18.06 4.82 -8.29
CA LEU A 192 -18.64 4.67 -6.95
C LEU A 192 -18.44 5.92 -6.07
N ARG A 193 -17.68 6.90 -6.57
CA ARG A 193 -17.18 8.05 -5.80
C ARG A 193 -16.56 7.63 -4.47
N THR A 194 -15.77 6.55 -4.50
CA THR A 194 -15.23 5.90 -3.31
C THR A 194 -13.73 6.09 -3.23
N ARG A 195 -13.23 6.53 -2.08
CA ARG A 195 -11.80 6.55 -1.77
C ARG A 195 -11.41 5.21 -1.14
N VAL A 196 -10.28 4.69 -1.56
CA VAL A 196 -9.64 3.53 -0.94
C VAL A 196 -8.20 3.88 -0.64
N ILE A 197 -7.79 3.61 0.58
CA ILE A 197 -6.39 3.70 1.00
C ILE A 197 -5.94 2.33 1.47
N MET A 198 -4.71 1.98 1.12
CA MET A 198 -4.09 0.71 1.47
C MET A 198 -2.73 0.98 2.08
N GLU A 199 -2.51 0.49 3.30
CA GLU A 199 -1.20 0.49 3.92
C GLU A 199 -0.68 -0.93 4.11
N PHE A 200 0.61 -1.11 3.85
CA PHE A 200 1.30 -2.38 4.04
C PHE A 200 2.26 -2.34 5.23
N PHE A 201 2.40 -3.49 5.88
CA PHE A 201 3.38 -3.72 6.93
C PHE A 201 3.87 -5.17 6.88
N ASN A 202 4.99 -5.46 7.56
CA ASN A 202 5.66 -6.77 7.49
C ASN A 202 5.92 -7.23 6.04
N ILE A 203 6.42 -6.30 5.21
CA ILE A 203 6.58 -6.50 3.77
C ILE A 203 7.81 -7.38 3.48
N GLN A 204 7.62 -8.40 2.65
CA GLN A 204 8.69 -9.19 2.04
C GLN A 204 8.64 -8.98 0.53
N ALA A 205 9.65 -8.30 -0.04
CA ALA A 205 9.67 -7.92 -1.45
C ALA A 205 10.96 -8.35 -2.15
N LYS A 206 10.85 -8.70 -3.43
CA LYS A 206 11.95 -9.10 -4.31
C LYS A 206 11.96 -8.29 -5.60
#